data_AF-A0A8S9P717-F1
#
_entry.id   AF-A0A8S9P717-F1
#
_cell.length_a   1.000
_cell.length_b   1.000
_cell.length_c   1.000
_cell.angle_alpha   90.00
_cell.angle_beta   90.00
_cell.angle_gamma   90.00
#
_symmetry.space_group_name_H-M   'P 1'
#
loop_
_entity.id
_entity.type
_entity.pdbx_description
1 polymer ?
#
loop_
_entity_poly.entity_id
_entity_poly.type
_entity_poly.pdbx_seq_one_letter_code
_entity_poly.pdbx_strand_id
1 'polypeptide(L)'
;MCCFAKPGVVLLSWTDDETDPQYERSVEALSVFSNSIDARGRKIEVIKLHVPGPLYMTEEEASGIVQEGEAKPRIAGTRLAASYVNFYIANGGVIVPRFGDAKRDEEAIRVLSETYPHHSVVGIENAREIVLAGGNIHCITQQQPAEPISIADDGH
;
A
#
# COMPACT_ATOMS: atom_id res chain seq x y z
N MET A 1 4.29 -3.50 2.32
CA MET A 1 5.72 -3.19 2.19
C MET A 1 6.07 -2.68 0.80
N CYS A 2 5.85 -3.45 -0.27
CA CYS A 2 6.21 -3.05 -1.63
C CYS A 2 5.24 -3.65 -2.65
N CYS A 3 5.03 -3.00 -3.80
CA CYS A 3 4.31 -3.56 -4.95
C CYS A 3 4.92 -3.04 -6.27
N PHE A 4 4.63 -3.70 -7.38
CA PHE A 4 4.99 -3.17 -8.70
C PHE A 4 4.04 -2.04 -9.09
N ALA A 5 4.60 -0.95 -9.62
CA ALA A 5 3.82 0.09 -10.30
C ALA A 5 3.64 -0.23 -11.78
N LYS A 6 4.73 -0.66 -12.42
CA LYS A 6 4.81 -1.11 -13.80
C LYS A 6 6.09 -1.95 -13.96
N PRO A 7 6.31 -2.64 -15.09
CA PRO A 7 7.54 -3.41 -15.28
C PRO A 7 8.81 -2.57 -15.05
N GLY A 8 9.66 -3.00 -14.12
CA GLY A 8 10.89 -2.31 -13.74
C GLY A 8 10.72 -1.18 -12.71
N VAL A 9 9.51 -0.90 -12.21
CA VAL A 9 9.25 0.16 -11.23
C VAL A 9 8.43 -0.36 -10.07
N VAL A 10 8.85 -0.07 -8.84
CA VAL A 10 8.17 -0.48 -7.61
C VAL A 10 7.80 0.71 -6.74
N LEU A 11 6.70 0.59 -6.00
CA LEU A 11 6.31 1.47 -4.91
C LEU A 11 6.74 0.85 -3.58
N LEU A 12 7.48 1.59 -2.77
CA LEU A 12 8.03 1.14 -1.49
C LEU A 12 7.46 1.94 -0.34
N SER A 13 6.93 1.27 0.68
CA SER A 13 6.54 1.91 1.95
C SER A 13 7.76 2.58 2.58
N TRP A 14 7.67 3.86 2.88
CA TRP A 14 8.83 4.66 3.26
C TRP A 14 8.55 5.59 4.45
N THR A 15 9.60 5.90 5.22
CA THR A 15 9.63 7.00 6.20
C THR A 15 11.01 7.64 6.16
N ASP A 16 11.09 8.95 6.42
CA ASP A 16 12.37 9.65 6.61
C ASP A 16 12.76 9.74 8.09
N ASP A 17 11.89 9.31 9.00
CA ASP A 17 12.18 9.27 10.42
C ASP A 17 13.11 8.09 10.73
N GLU A 18 14.39 8.38 10.88
CA GLU A 18 15.43 7.38 11.17
C GLU A 18 15.26 6.70 12.53
N THR A 19 14.45 7.28 13.43
CA THR A 19 14.16 6.70 14.75
C THR A 19 12.99 5.71 14.71
N ASP A 20 12.22 5.69 13.61
CA ASP A 20 11.12 4.76 13.44
C ASP A 20 11.63 3.36 13.04
N PRO A 21 11.19 2.27 13.71
CA PRO A 21 11.54 0.90 13.32
C PRO A 21 11.25 0.52 11.85
N GLN A 22 10.37 1.24 11.15
CA GLN A 22 10.10 1.07 9.73
C GLN A 22 11.28 1.55 8.85
N TYR A 23 12.09 2.50 9.33
CA TYR A 23 13.19 3.08 8.55
C TYR A 23 14.21 2.04 8.13
N GLU A 24 14.73 1.27 9.08
CA GLU A 24 15.72 0.22 8.82
C GLU A 24 15.22 -0.78 7.76
N ARG A 25 13.96 -1.23 7.88
CA ARG A 25 13.31 -2.14 6.93
C ARG A 25 13.17 -1.52 5.54
N SER A 26 12.87 -0.22 5.48
CA SER A 26 12.69 0.49 4.22
C SER A 26 14.03 0.72 3.51
N VAL A 27 15.07 1.06 4.27
CA VAL A 27 16.45 1.21 3.79
C VAL A 27 17.00 -0.12 3.27
N GLU A 28 16.79 -1.20 4.02
CA GLU A 28 17.19 -2.55 3.60
C GLU A 28 16.54 -2.92 2.26
N ALA A 29 15.21 -2.76 2.15
CA ALA A 29 14.49 -3.03 0.92
C ALA A 29 14.97 -2.15 -0.26
N LEU A 30 15.20 -0.86 0.00
CA LEU A 30 15.73 0.07 -1.01
C LEU A 30 17.10 -0.40 -1.52
N SER A 31 18.00 -0.79 -0.61
CA SER A 31 19.33 -1.30 -0.96
C SER A 31 19.25 -2.55 -1.86
N VAL A 32 18.34 -3.49 -1.54
CA VAL A 32 18.10 -4.67 -2.38
C VAL A 32 17.67 -4.25 -3.79
N PHE A 33 16.69 -3.36 -3.92
CA PHE A 33 16.19 -2.93 -5.24
C PHE A 33 17.24 -2.17 -6.05
N SER A 34 18.01 -1.26 -5.43
CA SER A 34 19.09 -0.52 -6.11
C SER A 34 20.17 -1.44 -6.68
N ASN A 35 20.42 -2.58 -6.03
CA ASN A 35 21.42 -3.56 -6.46
C ASN A 35 20.86 -4.69 -7.34
N SER A 36 19.54 -4.69 -7.60
CA SER A 36 18.87 -5.74 -8.35
C SER A 36 18.57 -5.34 -9.80
N ILE A 37 18.28 -6.35 -10.62
CA ILE A 37 17.69 -6.22 -11.94
C ILE A 37 16.46 -7.11 -12.03
N ASP A 38 15.50 -6.75 -12.87
CA ASP A 38 14.36 -7.63 -13.13
C ASP A 38 14.69 -8.73 -14.15
N ALA A 39 13.73 -9.64 -14.38
CA ALA A 39 13.90 -10.78 -15.29
C ALA A 39 14.21 -10.40 -16.75
N ARG A 40 14.04 -9.13 -17.15
CA ARG A 40 14.39 -8.61 -18.48
C ARG A 40 15.65 -7.74 -18.46
N GLY A 41 16.43 -7.78 -17.38
CA GLY A 41 17.69 -7.06 -17.23
C GLY A 41 17.53 -5.56 -16.95
N ARG A 42 16.33 -5.09 -16.63
CA ARG A 42 16.11 -3.67 -16.32
C ARG A 42 16.51 -3.38 -14.88
N LYS A 43 17.09 -2.20 -14.64
CA LYS A 43 17.24 -1.67 -13.29
C LYS A 43 15.88 -1.39 -12.68
N ILE A 44 15.76 -1.62 -11.37
CA ILE A 44 14.53 -1.37 -10.63
C ILE A 44 14.51 0.08 -10.16
N GLU A 45 13.58 0.86 -10.69
CA GLU A 45 13.24 2.19 -10.19
C GLU A 45 12.36 2.04 -8.94
N VAL A 46 12.67 2.81 -7.89
CA VAL A 46 11.93 2.78 -6.63
C VAL A 46 11.26 4.12 -6.40
N ILE A 47 9.93 4.13 -6.37
CA ILE A 47 9.12 5.26 -5.97
C ILE A 47 8.79 5.09 -4.48
N LYS A 48 9.24 6.03 -3.65
CA LYS A 48 8.96 6.04 -2.21
C LYS A 48 7.53 6.51 -1.98
N LEU A 49 6.76 5.74 -1.22
CA LEU A 49 5.41 6.08 -0.80
C LEU A 49 5.39 6.17 0.73
N HIS A 50 5.35 7.40 1.24
CA HIS A 50 5.44 7.66 2.66
C HIS A 50 4.29 7.02 3.44
N VAL A 51 4.60 6.34 4.53
CA VAL A 51 3.57 5.87 5.48
C VAL A 51 2.89 7.06 6.17
N PRO A 52 1.66 6.90 6.69
CA PRO A 52 1.09 7.90 7.60
C PRO A 52 1.98 8.03 8.85
N GLY A 53 1.71 9.00 9.72
CA GLY A 53 2.28 8.98 11.07
C GLY A 53 2.07 7.61 11.74
N PRO A 54 2.94 7.18 12.68
CA PRO A 54 2.69 5.95 13.42
C PRO A 54 1.29 6.01 14.05
N LEU A 55 0.41 5.14 13.58
CA LEU A 55 -0.94 5.05 14.09
C LEU A 55 -0.98 4.01 15.20
N TYR A 56 -1.70 4.32 16.26
CA TYR A 56 -1.89 3.41 17.39
C TYR A 56 -3.38 3.20 17.61
N MET A 57 -3.74 1.97 18.01
CA MET A 57 -5.09 1.64 18.46
C MET A 57 -5.43 2.42 19.73
N THR A 58 -6.59 3.07 19.76
CA THR A 58 -7.10 3.79 20.93
C THR A 58 -7.80 2.84 21.90
N GLU A 59 -8.07 3.33 23.12
CA GLU A 59 -8.87 2.60 24.12
C GLU A 59 -10.29 2.32 23.61
N GLU A 60 -10.92 3.31 22.99
CA GLU A 60 -12.28 3.17 22.44
C GLU A 60 -12.33 2.07 21.37
N GLU A 61 -11.40 2.11 20.40
CA GLU A 61 -11.29 1.10 19.35
C GLU A 61 -11.04 -0.32 19.90
N ALA A 62 -10.20 -0.45 20.92
CA ALA A 62 -9.92 -1.74 21.54
C ALA A 62 -11.13 -2.27 22.34
N SER A 63 -11.85 -1.37 23.03
CA SER A 63 -12.99 -1.73 23.88
C SER A 63 -14.20 -2.26 23.10
N GLY A 64 -14.33 -1.90 21.82
CA GLY A 64 -15.38 -2.38 20.93
C GLY A 64 -15.21 -3.84 20.47
N ILE A 65 -14.08 -4.49 20.78
CA ILE A 65 -13.75 -5.83 20.28
C ILE A 65 -13.93 -6.86 21.40
N VAL A 66 -14.80 -7.84 21.17
CA VAL A 66 -14.95 -9.00 22.05
C VAL A 66 -13.69 -9.86 21.95
N GLN A 67 -12.96 -9.99 23.05
CA GLN A 67 -11.69 -10.74 23.11
C GLN A 67 -11.91 -12.14 23.69
N GLU A 68 -12.64 -12.98 22.97
CA GLU A 68 -12.95 -14.36 23.36
C GLU A 68 -12.22 -15.40 22.49
N GLY A 69 -11.94 -16.57 23.08
CA GLY A 69 -11.31 -17.69 22.39
C GLY A 69 -9.79 -17.56 22.22
N GLU A 70 -9.27 -18.14 21.13
CA GLU A 70 -7.84 -18.21 20.84
C GLU A 70 -7.37 -17.13 19.86
N ALA A 71 -8.25 -16.17 19.52
CA ALA A 71 -7.90 -15.08 18.63
C ALA A 71 -6.82 -14.17 19.24
N LYS A 72 -5.96 -13.60 18.40
CA LYS A 72 -4.94 -12.67 18.87
C LYS A 72 -5.61 -11.43 19.49
N PRO A 73 -5.28 -11.08 20.75
CA PRO A 73 -5.84 -9.90 21.41
C PRO A 73 -5.61 -8.60 20.65
N ARG A 74 -6.57 -7.68 20.75
CA ARG A 74 -6.50 -6.31 20.22
C ARG A 74 -6.43 -5.35 21.39
N ILE A 75 -5.23 -4.83 21.63
CA ILE A 75 -4.90 -4.07 22.83
C ILE A 75 -4.69 -2.61 22.44
N ALA A 76 -5.20 -1.68 23.24
CA ALA A 76 -4.91 -0.26 23.08
C ALA A 76 -3.40 0.02 23.09
N GLY A 77 -2.96 1.03 22.36
CA GLY A 77 -1.55 1.33 22.15
C GLY A 77 -0.84 0.40 21.17
N THR A 78 -1.52 -0.62 20.59
CA THR A 78 -0.94 -1.43 19.53
C THR A 78 -0.68 -0.57 18.30
N ARG A 79 0.57 -0.57 17.79
CA ARG A 79 0.93 0.08 16.53
C ARG A 79 0.21 -0.58 15.37
N LEU A 80 -0.50 0.21 14.56
CA LEU A 80 -1.23 -0.26 13.40
C LEU A 80 -0.30 -0.42 12.20
N ALA A 81 -0.50 -1.49 11.42
CA ALA A 81 0.28 -1.79 10.22
C ALA A 81 -0.21 -0.99 9.00
N ALA A 82 -0.30 0.34 9.13
CA ALA A 82 -0.81 1.23 8.10
C ALA A 82 0.24 1.54 7.03
N SER A 83 -0.13 1.34 5.77
CA SER A 83 0.68 1.74 4.61
C SER A 83 -0.22 1.98 3.41
N TYR A 84 0.03 3.07 2.68
CA TYR A 84 -0.69 3.37 1.44
C TYR A 84 -0.40 2.38 0.33
N VAL A 85 0.70 1.61 0.40
CA VAL A 85 1.01 0.54 -0.58
C VAL A 85 -0.07 -0.55 -0.60
N ASN A 86 -0.93 -0.65 0.42
CA ASN A 86 -2.02 -1.62 0.47
C ASN A 86 -3.28 -1.14 -0.30
N PHE A 87 -3.07 -0.51 -1.47
CA PHE A 87 -4.10 -0.08 -2.41
C PHE A 87 -4.47 -1.20 -3.39
N TYR A 88 -5.60 -1.03 -4.10
CA TYR A 88 -6.02 -1.96 -5.17
C TYR A 88 -6.02 -1.26 -6.54
N ILE A 89 -5.52 -1.93 -7.56
CA ILE A 89 -5.59 -1.46 -8.96
C ILE A 89 -6.80 -2.11 -9.63
N ALA A 90 -7.81 -1.30 -9.93
CA ALA A 90 -8.94 -1.67 -10.76
C ALA A 90 -8.69 -1.27 -12.22
N ASN A 91 -9.55 -1.72 -13.14
CA ASN A 91 -9.50 -1.26 -14.52
C ASN A 91 -9.74 0.26 -14.57
N GLY A 92 -8.68 1.03 -14.89
CA GLY A 92 -8.73 2.49 -14.97
C GLY A 92 -8.82 3.22 -13.62
N GLY A 93 -8.64 2.51 -12.49
CA GLY A 93 -8.72 3.12 -11.16
C GLY A 93 -7.68 2.59 -10.17
N VAL A 94 -7.31 3.42 -9.19
CA VAL A 94 -6.46 3.03 -8.05
C VAL A 94 -7.19 3.40 -6.78
N ILE A 95 -7.54 2.40 -5.97
CA ILE A 95 -8.34 2.55 -4.76
C ILE A 95 -7.41 2.58 -3.56
N VAL A 96 -7.24 3.77 -2.97
CA VAL A 96 -6.18 4.10 -2.01
C VAL A 96 -6.76 4.27 -0.61
N PRO A 97 -6.15 3.70 0.44
CA PRO A 97 -6.62 3.94 1.80
C PRO A 97 -6.34 5.37 2.25
N ARG A 98 -7.29 5.98 2.96
CA ARG A 98 -7.06 7.21 3.73
C ARG A 98 -7.18 6.91 5.21
N PHE A 99 -6.20 7.37 5.98
CA PHE A 99 -6.07 7.01 7.39
C PHE A 99 -6.46 8.14 8.36
N GLY A 100 -6.80 9.33 7.83
CA GLY A 100 -7.10 10.51 8.66
C GLY A 100 -5.88 11.36 8.97
N ASP A 101 -4.70 11.01 8.42
CA ASP A 101 -3.53 11.89 8.38
C ASP A 101 -3.60 12.72 7.11
N ALA A 102 -4.22 13.91 7.19
CA ALA A 102 -4.52 14.72 6.02
C ALA A 102 -3.29 14.98 5.13
N LYS A 103 -2.13 15.25 5.75
CA LYS A 103 -0.88 15.53 5.03
C LYS A 103 -0.41 14.30 4.25
N ARG A 104 -0.34 13.13 4.91
CA ARG A 104 0.16 11.91 4.27
C ARG A 104 -0.87 11.29 3.32
N ASP A 105 -2.15 11.44 3.61
CA ASP A 105 -3.25 11.02 2.72
C ASP A 105 -3.17 11.80 1.39
N GLU A 106 -3.04 13.12 1.44
CA GLU A 106 -2.92 13.96 0.24
C GLU A 106 -1.63 13.67 -0.54
N GLU A 107 -0.52 13.49 0.16
CA GLU A 107 0.75 13.13 -0.47
C GLU A 107 0.67 11.78 -1.19
N ALA A 108 0.05 10.77 -0.57
CA ALA A 108 -0.13 9.46 -1.17
C ALA A 108 -0.98 9.53 -2.44
N ILE A 109 -2.09 10.28 -2.42
CA ILE A 109 -2.93 10.50 -3.60
C ILE A 109 -2.12 11.19 -4.71
N ARG A 110 -1.32 12.21 -4.39
CA ARG A 110 -0.46 12.89 -5.36
C ARG A 110 0.54 11.92 -6.01
N VAL A 111 1.32 11.20 -5.20
CA VAL A 111 2.35 10.25 -5.69
C VAL A 111 1.71 9.17 -6.56
N LEU A 112 0.57 8.62 -6.15
CA LEU A 112 -0.13 7.59 -6.92
C LEU A 112 -0.75 8.16 -8.21
N SER A 113 -1.19 9.41 -8.21
CA SER A 113 -1.68 10.07 -9.43
C SER A 113 -0.57 10.31 -10.45
N GLU A 114 0.62 10.70 -9.98
CA GLU A 114 1.83 10.80 -10.81
C GLU A 114 2.30 9.43 -11.32
N THR A 115 2.17 8.39 -10.50
CA THR A 115 2.58 7.02 -10.84
C THR A 115 1.63 6.37 -11.86
N TYR A 116 0.33 6.67 -11.76
CA TYR A 116 -0.73 6.11 -12.60
C TYR A 116 -1.50 7.21 -13.34
N PRO A 117 -0.88 7.95 -14.28
CA PRO A 117 -1.47 9.13 -14.91
C PRO A 117 -2.71 8.85 -15.77
N HIS A 118 -2.97 7.58 -16.09
CA HIS A 118 -4.13 7.13 -16.86
C HIS A 118 -5.20 6.44 -15.99
N HIS A 119 -5.07 6.48 -14.66
CA HIS A 119 -6.05 5.92 -13.74
C HIS A 119 -6.68 7.04 -12.90
N SER A 120 -7.96 6.85 -12.54
CA SER A 120 -8.59 7.66 -11.50
C SER A 120 -8.13 7.16 -10.12
N VAL A 121 -7.43 8.01 -9.38
CA VAL A 121 -6.99 7.70 -8.02
C VAL A 121 -8.10 8.11 -7.05
N VAL A 122 -8.66 7.13 -6.34
CA VAL A 122 -9.81 7.30 -5.45
C VAL A 122 -9.40 6.96 -4.02
N GLY A 123 -9.41 7.96 -3.14
CA GLY A 123 -9.15 7.77 -1.72
C GLY A 123 -10.39 7.31 -0.97
N ILE A 124 -10.30 6.18 -0.26
CA ILE A 124 -11.37 5.66 0.60
C ILE A 124 -11.16 6.18 2.01
N GLU A 125 -12.09 7.03 2.45
CA GLU A 125 -12.15 7.51 3.83
C GLU A 125 -12.38 6.35 4.81
N ASN A 126 -11.92 6.52 6.05
CA ASN A 126 -12.07 5.52 7.12
C ASN A 126 -11.46 4.14 6.84
N ALA A 127 -10.44 4.06 5.97
CA ALA A 127 -9.67 2.83 5.77
C ALA A 127 -8.90 2.38 7.04
N ARG A 128 -8.88 3.25 8.07
CA ARG A 128 -8.45 2.93 9.43
C ARG A 128 -9.25 1.76 10.04
N GLU A 129 -10.55 1.65 9.78
CA GLU A 129 -11.36 0.56 10.34
C GLU A 129 -10.85 -0.83 9.92
N ILE A 130 -10.38 -0.95 8.68
CA ILE A 130 -9.80 -2.20 8.16
C ILE A 130 -8.41 -2.45 8.79
N VAL A 131 -7.63 -1.39 9.01
CA VAL A 131 -6.27 -1.53 9.57
C VAL A 131 -6.27 -1.92 11.05
N LEU A 132 -7.32 -1.58 11.81
CA LEU A 132 -7.52 -2.07 13.17
C LEU A 132 -7.58 -3.60 13.22
N ALA A 133 -8.15 -4.22 12.19
CA ALA A 133 -8.21 -5.68 12.01
C ALA A 133 -6.93 -6.29 11.38
N GLY A 134 -5.96 -5.47 10.95
CA GLY A 134 -4.65 -5.91 10.50
C GLY A 134 -4.44 -6.01 8.99
N GLY A 135 -5.31 -5.41 8.18
CA GLY A 135 -5.16 -5.36 6.72
C GLY A 135 -5.58 -4.02 6.13
N ASN A 136 -5.68 -3.93 4.81
CA ASN A 136 -6.36 -2.82 4.15
C ASN A 136 -7.00 -3.25 2.81
N ILE A 137 -7.34 -2.30 1.93
CA ILE A 137 -8.06 -2.51 0.67
C ILE A 137 -7.49 -3.66 -0.17
N HIS A 138 -6.16 -3.74 -0.35
CA HIS A 138 -5.55 -4.86 -1.07
C HIS A 138 -5.81 -6.21 -0.38
N CYS A 139 -5.84 -6.26 0.94
CA CYS A 139 -6.04 -7.51 1.70
C CYS A 139 -7.46 -8.08 1.57
N ILE A 140 -8.44 -7.24 1.23
CA ILE A 140 -9.87 -7.62 1.15
C ILE A 140 -10.38 -7.72 -0.30
N THR A 141 -9.49 -7.61 -1.28
CA THR A 141 -9.82 -7.68 -2.71
C THR A 141 -9.06 -8.83 -3.38
N GLN A 142 -9.65 -9.37 -4.45
CA GLN A 142 -9.02 -10.38 -5.30
C GLN A 142 -9.43 -10.12 -6.75
N GLN A 143 -8.48 -9.77 -7.61
CA GLN A 143 -8.76 -9.52 -9.02
C GLN A 143 -8.98 -10.82 -9.79
N GLN A 144 -9.95 -10.81 -10.69
CA GLN A 144 -10.10 -11.82 -11.73
C GLN A 144 -9.68 -11.19 -13.06
N PRO A 145 -8.53 -11.58 -13.63
CA PRO A 145 -8.13 -11.10 -14.95
C PRO A 145 -9.19 -11.43 -15.99
N ALA A 146 -9.46 -10.49 -16.89
CA ALA A 146 -10.24 -10.77 -18.09
C ALA A 146 -9.47 -11.75 -18.98
N GLU A 147 -10.19 -12.46 -19.85
CA GLU A 147 -9.53 -13.25 -20.89
C GLU A 147 -8.62 -12.35 -21.75
N PRO A 148 -7.42 -12.82 -22.12
CA PRO A 148 -6.57 -12.06 -23.02
C PRO A 148 -7.32 -11.81 -24.33
N ILE A 149 -7.45 -10.55 -24.72
CA ILE A 149 -7.97 -10.21 -26.05
C ILE A 149 -6.91 -10.69 -27.04
N SER A 150 -7.22 -11.74 -27.82
CA SER A 150 -6.42 -12.06 -29.00
C SER A 150 -6.61 -10.93 -30.00
N ILE A 151 -5.58 -10.09 -30.16
CA ILE A 151 -5.53 -9.20 -31.31
C ILE A 151 -5.42 -10.14 -32.51
N ALA A 152 -6.50 -10.24 -33.29
CA ALA A 152 -6.41 -10.90 -34.58
C ALA A 152 -5.35 -10.14 -35.37
N ASP A 153 -4.36 -10.88 -35.86
CA ASP A 153 -3.38 -10.38 -36.80
C ASP A 153 -4.18 -10.06 -38.08
N ASP A 154 -4.64 -8.83 -38.21
CA ASP A 154 -5.36 -8.34 -39.38
C ASP A 154 -4.36 -8.26 -40.54
N GLY A 155 -4.05 -9.43 -41.10
CA GLY A 155 -3.22 -9.59 -42.29
C GLY A 155 -3.87 -8.91 -43.47
N HIS A 156 -3.49 -7.66 -43.71
CA HIS A 156 -3.67 -6.93 -44.96
C HIS A 156 -2.32 -6.35 -45.40
#